data_AF-A0A3A9B1J1-F1
#
_entry.id   AF-A0A3A9B1J1-F1
#
_cell.length_a   1.000
_cell.length_b   1.000
_cell.length_c   1.000
_cell.angle_alpha   90.00
_cell.angle_beta   90.00
_cell.angle_gamma   90.00
#
_symmetry.space_group_name_H-M   'P 1'
#
loop_
_entity.id
_entity.type
_entity.pdbx_description
1 polymer ?
#
loop_
_entity_poly.entity_id
_entity_poly.type
_entity_poly.pdbx_seq_one_letter_code
_entity_poly.pdbx_strand_id
1 'polypeptide(L)'
;MLLWYVAAYFIVTAAGILHTIFNITVLHMKSMKESEGMGEGYEKTKPWHVLYNIVIFPVFAYIYYSGLTSVTWESAVLTSFIWGTITVILDLFGWVIIKHPWSLTFRQFYVEYQPWITLIYITIYASPFIALGIIKII
;
A
#
# COMPACT_ATOMS: atom_id res chain seq x y z
N MET A 1 -13.71 8.56 -6.44
CA MET A 1 -13.24 8.14 -5.11
C MET A 1 -12.84 6.67 -5.09
N LEU A 2 -13.78 5.71 -5.06
CA LEU A 2 -13.44 4.28 -4.93
C LEU A 2 -12.76 3.67 -6.16
N LEU A 3 -13.10 4.12 -7.37
CA LEU A 3 -12.43 3.65 -8.60
C LEU A 3 -10.92 3.88 -8.54
N TRP A 4 -10.51 5.12 -8.21
CA TRP A 4 -9.10 5.50 -8.11
C TRP A 4 -8.40 4.82 -6.94
N TYR A 5 -9.10 4.62 -5.82
CA TYR A 5 -8.61 3.80 -4.72
C TYR A 5 -8.29 2.37 -5.16
N VAL A 6 -9.25 1.68 -5.79
CA VAL A 6 -9.09 0.28 -6.22
C VAL A 6 -7.94 0.18 -7.23
N ALA A 7 -7.85 1.12 -8.17
CA ALA A 7 -6.75 1.15 -9.13
C ALA A 7 -5.38 1.34 -8.43
N ALA A 8 -5.26 2.32 -7.52
CA ALA A 8 -4.02 2.54 -6.76
C ALA A 8 -3.64 1.32 -5.92
N TYR A 9 -4.59 0.76 -5.17
CA TYR A 9 -4.40 -0.41 -4.32
C TYR A 9 -3.95 -1.64 -5.13
N PHE A 10 -4.60 -1.89 -6.27
CA PHE A 10 -4.22 -2.97 -7.17
C PHE A 10 -2.80 -2.79 -7.71
N ILE A 11 -2.45 -1.58 -8.14
CA ILE A 11 -1.13 -1.28 -8.71
C ILE A 11 -0.02 -1.49 -7.66
N VAL A 12 -0.16 -0.93 -6.45
CA VAL A 12 0.88 -1.10 -5.41
C VAL A 12 1.00 -2.55 -4.96
N THR A 13 -0.12 -3.27 -4.90
CA THR A 13 -0.15 -4.69 -4.51
C THR A 13 0.53 -5.54 -5.58
N ALA A 14 0.19 -5.34 -6.85
CA ALA A 14 0.82 -6.01 -7.97
C ALA A 14 2.32 -5.72 -8.02
N ALA A 15 2.73 -4.46 -7.80
CA ALA A 15 4.15 -4.08 -7.75
C ALA A 15 4.91 -4.85 -6.65
N GLY A 16 4.36 -4.91 -5.43
CA GLY A 16 4.97 -5.67 -4.32
C GLY A 16 5.06 -7.18 -4.59
N ILE A 17 4.00 -7.77 -5.14
CA ILE A 17 3.98 -9.19 -5.51
C ILE A 17 4.99 -9.48 -6.61
N LEU A 18 4.98 -8.70 -7.70
CA LEU A 18 5.89 -8.91 -8.83
C LEU A 18 7.35 -8.70 -8.42
N HIS A 19 7.65 -7.72 -7.57
CA HIS A 19 9.01 -7.53 -7.06
C HIS A 19 9.43 -8.70 -6.16
N THR A 20 8.54 -9.20 -5.29
CA THR A 20 8.84 -10.38 -4.49
C THR A 20 9.09 -11.62 -5.36
N ILE A 21 8.28 -11.82 -6.41
CA ILE A 21 8.49 -12.88 -7.40
C ILE A 21 9.85 -12.71 -8.07
N PHE A 22 10.20 -11.51 -8.53
CA PHE A 22 11.50 -11.22 -9.13
C PHE A 22 12.66 -11.55 -8.19
N ASN A 23 12.57 -11.16 -6.91
CA ASN A 23 13.59 -11.48 -5.91
C ASN A 23 13.78 -13.00 -5.75
N ILE A 24 12.70 -13.77 -5.77
CA ILE A 24 12.76 -15.23 -5.60
C ILE A 24 13.25 -15.92 -6.88
N THR A 25 12.68 -15.57 -8.04
CA THR A 25 12.89 -16.32 -9.28
C THR A 25 14.13 -15.88 -10.04
N VAL A 26 14.44 -14.58 -10.03
CA VAL A 26 15.57 -14.01 -10.79
C VAL A 26 16.79 -13.82 -9.90
N LEU A 27 16.60 -13.34 -8.66
CA LEU A 27 17.72 -13.14 -7.73
C LEU A 27 17.98 -14.35 -6.83
N HIS A 28 17.22 -15.44 -7.00
CA HIS A 28 17.36 -16.70 -6.27
C HIS A 28 17.32 -16.55 -4.74
N MET A 29 16.61 -15.54 -4.22
CA MET A 29 16.39 -15.36 -2.79
C MET A 29 15.39 -16.38 -2.27
N LYS A 30 15.53 -16.79 -1.00
CA LYS A 30 14.66 -17.80 -0.41
C LYS A 30 13.20 -17.32 -0.30
N SER A 31 12.27 -18.18 -0.69
CA SER A 31 10.85 -17.98 -0.48
C SER A 31 10.41 -18.31 0.96
N MET A 32 9.17 -17.99 1.31
CA MET A 32 8.54 -18.40 2.59
C MET A 32 8.54 -19.91 2.83
N LYS A 33 8.65 -20.73 1.78
CA LYS A 33 8.71 -22.20 1.92
C LYS A 33 10.12 -22.70 2.24
N GLU A 34 11.13 -21.89 1.95
CA GLU A 34 12.55 -22.30 1.97
C GLU A 34 13.33 -21.66 3.13
N SER A 35 12.71 -20.76 3.88
CA SER A 35 13.32 -20.11 5.04
C SER A 35 12.28 -19.81 6.12
N GLU A 36 12.75 -19.69 7.36
CA GLU A 36 11.93 -19.21 8.47
C GLU A 36 11.43 -17.77 8.23
N GLY A 37 10.35 -17.41 8.92
CA GLY A 37 9.78 -16.06 8.86
C GLY A 37 9.04 -15.78 7.54
N MET A 38 9.24 -14.58 6.99
CA MET A 38 8.52 -14.12 5.80
C MET A 38 9.22 -14.45 4.47
N GLY A 39 10.35 -15.14 4.48
CA GLY A 39 11.14 -15.33 3.27
C GLY A 39 12.10 -14.18 3.00
N GLU A 40 13.34 -14.50 2.63
CA GLU A 40 14.36 -13.49 2.29
C GLU A 40 13.87 -12.56 1.16
N GLY A 41 13.26 -13.14 0.12
CA GLY A 41 12.77 -12.37 -1.02
C GLY A 41 11.71 -11.35 -0.62
N TYR A 42 10.80 -11.71 0.30
CA TYR A 42 9.76 -10.82 0.81
C TYR A 42 10.33 -9.75 1.75
N GLU A 43 11.22 -10.15 2.66
CA GLU A 43 11.89 -9.27 3.61
C GLU A 43 12.59 -8.11 2.91
N LYS A 44 13.28 -8.41 1.81
CA LYS A 44 13.97 -7.40 0.98
C LYS A 44 13.01 -6.52 0.18
N THR A 45 11.78 -6.96 -0.09
CA THR A 45 10.76 -6.15 -0.78
C THR A 45 10.06 -5.14 0.15
N LYS A 46 9.95 -5.41 1.46
CA LYS A 46 9.19 -4.55 2.40
C LYS A 46 9.50 -3.03 2.30
N PRO A 47 10.77 -2.58 2.23
CA PRO A 47 11.07 -1.16 2.10
C PRO A 47 10.50 -0.54 0.81
N TRP A 48 10.45 -1.31 -0.27
CA TRP A 48 9.95 -0.87 -1.57
C TRP A 48 8.44 -0.70 -1.58
N HIS A 49 7.70 -1.47 -0.76
CA HIS A 49 6.27 -1.29 -0.63
C HIS A 49 5.91 0.12 -0.17
N VAL A 50 6.69 0.72 0.74
CA VAL A 50 6.52 2.12 1.13
C VAL A 50 6.73 3.05 -0.06
N LEU A 51 7.80 2.85 -0.84
CA LEU A 51 8.10 3.70 -2.00
C LEU A 51 7.00 3.62 -3.07
N TYR A 52 6.47 2.43 -3.35
CA TYR A 52 5.34 2.27 -4.27
C TYR A 52 4.12 3.05 -3.80
N ASN A 53 3.80 2.98 -2.50
CA ASN A 53 2.69 3.72 -1.95
C ASN A 53 2.92 5.24 -2.01
N ILE A 54 4.14 5.72 -1.71
CA ILE A 54 4.49 7.15 -1.74
C ILE A 54 4.34 7.73 -3.14
N VAL A 55 4.64 6.96 -4.18
CA VAL A 55 4.51 7.42 -5.56
C VAL A 55 3.06 7.29 -6.04
N ILE A 56 2.42 6.15 -5.82
CA ILE A 56 1.14 5.84 -6.48
C ILE A 56 -0.05 6.52 -5.79
N PHE A 57 -0.17 6.46 -4.46
CA PHE A 57 -1.37 6.97 -3.80
C PHE A 57 -1.56 8.48 -3.93
N PRO A 58 -0.53 9.35 -3.78
CA PRO A 58 -0.68 10.78 -4.03
C PRO A 58 -1.06 11.10 -5.48
N VAL A 59 -0.48 10.39 -6.45
CA VAL A 59 -0.81 10.57 -7.88
C VAL A 59 -2.27 10.22 -8.16
N PHE A 60 -2.77 9.10 -7.62
CA PHE A 60 -4.16 8.72 -7.81
C PHE A 60 -5.14 9.61 -7.04
N ALA A 61 -4.75 10.12 -5.87
CA ALA A 61 -5.52 11.13 -5.16
C ALA A 61 -5.61 12.44 -5.97
N TYR A 62 -4.51 12.86 -6.59
CA TYR A 62 -4.47 14.02 -7.49
C TYR A 62 -5.38 13.81 -8.71
N ILE A 63 -5.26 12.68 -9.42
CA ILE A 63 -6.11 12.35 -10.57
C ILE A 63 -7.60 12.36 -10.18
N TYR A 64 -7.94 11.81 -9.01
CA TYR A 64 -9.30 11.86 -8.50
C TYR A 64 -9.81 13.30 -8.35
N TYR A 65 -9.03 14.16 -7.72
CA TYR A 65 -9.40 15.55 -7.47
C TYR A 65 -9.39 16.45 -8.71
N SER A 66 -8.53 16.19 -9.69
CA SER A 66 -8.57 16.88 -10.98
C SER A 66 -9.89 16.66 -11.74
N GLY A 67 -10.64 15.61 -11.41
CA GLY A 67 -11.96 15.33 -11.96
C GLY A 67 -13.13 15.95 -11.19
N LEU A 68 -12.88 16.66 -10.08
CA LEU A 68 -13.91 17.31 -9.28
C LEU A 68 -14.09 18.78 -9.65
N THR A 69 -15.31 19.28 -9.54
CA THR A 69 -15.62 20.71 -9.77
C THR A 69 -15.07 21.61 -8.66
N SER A 70 -15.01 21.10 -7.43
CA SER A 70 -14.40 21.78 -6.29
C SER A 70 -13.76 20.76 -5.35
N VAL A 71 -12.60 21.12 -4.80
CA VAL A 71 -11.84 20.29 -3.87
C VAL A 71 -11.72 21.04 -2.55
N THR A 72 -12.38 20.54 -1.51
CA THR A 72 -12.42 21.18 -0.19
C THR A 72 -11.60 20.40 0.84
N TRP A 73 -11.36 21.01 2.01
CA TRP A 73 -10.67 20.33 3.10
C TRP A 73 -11.44 19.11 3.60
N GLU A 74 -12.78 19.21 3.65
CA GLU A 74 -13.67 18.12 4.04
C GLU A 74 -13.57 16.95 3.07
N SER A 75 -13.46 17.23 1.76
CA SER A 75 -13.25 16.19 0.75
C SER A 75 -11.92 15.45 0.95
N ALA A 76 -10.86 16.15 1.38
CA ALA A 76 -9.57 15.55 1.72
C ALA A 76 -9.64 14.66 2.96
N VAL A 77 -10.26 15.15 4.04
CA VAL A 77 -10.44 14.38 5.27
C VAL A 77 -11.26 13.11 4.98
N LEU A 78 -12.38 13.23 4.26
CA LEU A 78 -13.24 12.08 3.94
C LEU A 78 -12.51 11.06 3.06
N THR A 79 -11.80 11.52 2.03
CA THR A 79 -11.04 10.63 1.14
C THR A 79 -9.93 9.91 1.90
N SER A 80 -9.19 10.63 2.75
CA SER A 80 -8.12 10.09 3.61
C SER A 80 -8.66 9.00 4.53
N PHE A 81 -9.75 9.29 5.24
CA PHE A 81 -10.36 8.35 6.16
C PHE A 81 -10.84 7.08 5.45
N ILE A 82 -11.51 7.23 4.30
CA ILE A 82 -12.04 6.09 3.56
C ILE A 82 -10.91 5.24 2.97
N TRP A 83 -9.95 5.85 2.28
CA TRP A 83 -8.87 5.11 1.61
C TRP A 83 -7.97 4.39 2.61
N GLY A 84 -7.58 5.06 3.69
CA GLY A 84 -6.76 4.46 4.73
C GLY A 84 -7.49 3.33 5.45
N THR A 85 -8.74 3.55 5.88
CA THR A 85 -9.49 2.56 6.66
C THR A 85 -9.84 1.32 5.82
N ILE A 86 -10.26 1.50 4.57
CA ILE A 86 -10.50 0.35 3.68
C ILE A 86 -9.20 -0.44 3.47
N THR A 87 -8.05 0.23 3.32
CA THR A 87 -6.76 -0.47 3.17
C THR A 87 -6.44 -1.32 4.38
N VAL A 88 -6.54 -0.77 5.59
CA VAL A 88 -6.28 -1.53 6.82
C VAL A 88 -7.16 -2.78 6.91
N ILE A 89 -8.44 -2.66 6.53
CA ILE A 89 -9.37 -3.80 6.50
C ILE A 89 -8.94 -4.82 5.42
N LEU A 90 -8.71 -4.37 4.18
CA LEU A 90 -8.32 -5.24 3.08
C LEU A 90 -7.00 -5.95 3.35
N ASP A 91 -6.04 -5.27 3.96
CA ASP A 91 -4.75 -5.85 4.31
C ASP A 91 -4.89 -6.91 5.40
N LEU A 92 -5.70 -6.65 6.43
CA LEU A 92 -6.01 -7.64 7.47
C LEU A 92 -6.63 -8.90 6.86
N PHE A 93 -7.65 -8.74 6.02
CA PHE A 93 -8.33 -9.88 5.41
C PHE A 93 -7.45 -10.59 4.38
N GLY A 94 -6.84 -9.82 3.49
CA GLY A 94 -6.04 -10.30 2.37
C GLY A 94 -4.77 -11.01 2.82
N TRP A 95 -4.03 -10.44 3.77
CA TRP A 95 -2.71 -10.96 4.14
C TRP A 95 -2.70 -11.79 5.42
N VAL A 96 -3.67 -11.64 6.33
CA VAL A 96 -3.62 -12.29 7.65
C VAL A 96 -4.71 -13.34 7.82
N ILE A 97 -5.97 -12.98 7.55
CA ILE A 97 -7.13 -13.85 7.83
C ILE A 97 -7.29 -14.92 6.74
N ILE A 98 -7.35 -14.52 5.47
CA ILE A 98 -7.53 -15.43 4.35
C ILE A 98 -6.21 -16.14 4.07
N LYS A 99 -6.21 -17.48 4.11
CA LYS A 99 -5.00 -18.27 3.93
C LYS A 99 -4.71 -18.49 2.44
N HIS A 100 -3.49 -18.15 2.04
CA HIS A 100 -2.94 -18.33 0.70
C HIS A 100 -1.41 -18.49 0.83
N PRO A 101 -0.66 -18.81 -0.24
CA PRO A 101 0.77 -19.10 -0.14
C PRO A 101 1.67 -18.00 0.44
N TRP A 102 1.19 -16.77 0.55
CA TRP A 102 1.89 -15.62 1.14
C TRP A 102 1.17 -15.04 2.35
N SER A 103 0.23 -15.77 2.95
CA SER A 103 -0.47 -15.30 4.14
C SER A 103 0.49 -15.25 5.34
N LEU A 104 0.39 -14.17 6.10
CA LEU A 104 1.19 -13.84 7.25
C LEU A 104 0.42 -14.14 8.55
N THR A 105 1.16 -14.35 9.63
CA THR A 105 0.61 -14.33 10.98
C THR A 105 0.40 -12.89 11.45
N PHE A 106 -0.44 -12.69 12.48
CA PHE A 106 -0.60 -11.37 13.11
C PHE A 106 0.73 -10.78 13.58
N ARG A 107 1.61 -11.59 14.15
CA ARG A 107 2.95 -11.16 14.59
C ARG A 107 3.79 -10.70 13.40
N GLN A 108 3.84 -11.50 12.34
CA GLN A 108 4.59 -11.15 11.14
C GLN A 108 4.10 -9.84 10.52
N PHE A 109 2.78 -9.67 10.39
CA PHE A 109 2.21 -8.49 9.74
C PHE A 109 2.26 -7.22 10.60
N TYR A 110 1.96 -7.29 11.90
CA TYR A 110 1.87 -6.09 12.74
C TYR A 110 3.13 -5.77 13.55
N VAL A 111 4.00 -6.75 13.78
CA VAL A 111 5.25 -6.58 14.56
C VAL A 111 6.47 -6.65 13.66
N GLU A 112 6.66 -7.73 12.91
CA GLU A 112 7.90 -7.95 12.13
C GLU A 112 7.92 -7.16 10.81
N TYR A 113 6.76 -6.72 10.33
CA TYR A 113 6.66 -5.82 9.19
C TYR A 113 7.07 -4.39 9.56
N GLN A 114 7.08 -4.02 10.84
CA GLN A 114 7.46 -2.67 11.25
C GLN A 114 8.90 -2.34 10.82
N PRO A 115 9.20 -1.08 10.45
CA PRO A 115 8.30 0.08 10.44
C PRO A 115 7.45 0.21 9.17
N TRP A 116 7.61 -0.71 8.20
CA TRP A 116 7.15 -0.50 6.83
C TRP A 116 5.63 -0.41 6.70
N ILE A 117 4.87 -1.23 7.43
CA ILE A 117 3.41 -1.22 7.36
C ILE A 117 2.82 0.10 7.90
N THR A 118 3.40 0.64 8.97
CA THR A 118 3.02 1.95 9.51
C THR A 118 3.28 3.05 8.49
N LEU A 119 4.44 3.03 7.83
CA LEU A 119 4.78 4.03 6.81
C LEU A 119 3.86 3.94 5.59
N ILE A 120 3.43 2.73 5.19
CA ILE A 120 2.42 2.53 4.14
C ILE A 120 1.11 3.22 4.55
N TYR A 121 0.59 2.93 5.75
CA TYR A 121 -0.67 3.54 6.20
C TYR A 121 -0.58 5.06 6.32
N ILE A 122 0.50 5.59 6.91
CA ILE A 122 0.73 7.04 6.98
C ILE A 122 0.70 7.65 5.59
N THR A 123 1.35 7.02 4.62
CA THR A 123 1.38 7.48 3.23
C THR A 123 -0.02 7.54 2.64
N ILE A 124 -0.83 6.49 2.80
CA ILE A 124 -2.18 6.43 2.25
C ILE A 124 -3.08 7.49 2.90
N TYR A 125 -3.03 7.65 4.22
CA TYR A 125 -3.78 8.70 4.92
C TYR A 125 -3.29 10.11 4.53
N ALA A 126 -2.00 10.31 4.29
CA ALA A 126 -1.45 11.61 3.89
C ALA A 126 -1.75 11.98 2.42
N SER A 127 -1.93 10.99 1.55
CA SER A 127 -2.00 11.18 0.10
C SER A 127 -3.08 12.17 -0.37
N PRO A 128 -4.33 12.13 0.15
CA PRO A 128 -5.34 13.14 -0.19
C PRO A 128 -4.97 14.57 0.22
N PHE A 129 -4.25 14.75 1.34
CA PHE A 129 -3.78 16.07 1.76
C PHE A 129 -2.65 16.59 0.88
N ILE A 130 -1.73 15.71 0.46
CA ILE A 130 -0.68 16.05 -0.51
C ILE A 130 -1.31 16.50 -1.83
N ALA A 131 -2.27 15.73 -2.35
CA ALA A 131 -2.98 16.07 -3.58
C ALA A 131 -3.75 17.40 -3.47
N LEU A 132 -4.43 17.64 -2.34
CA LEU A 132 -5.09 18.92 -2.08
C LEU A 132 -4.09 20.09 -2.07
N GLY A 133 -2.93 19.91 -1.43
CA GLY A 133 -1.86 20.91 -1.41
C GLY A 133 -1.37 21.26 -2.81
N ILE A 134 -1.15 20.25 -3.66
CA ILE A 134 -0.73 20.44 -5.05
C ILE A 134 -1.80 21.21 -5.85
N ILE A 135 -3.07 20.82 -5.76
CA ILE A 135 -4.17 21.46 -6.50
C ILE A 135 -4.40 22.92 -6.09
N LYS A 136 -4.10 23.28 -4.85
CA LYS A 136 -4.23 24.67 -4.38
C LYS A 136 -3.06 25.58 -4.80
N ILE A 137 -1.93 25.00 -5.21
CA ILE A 137 -0.74 25.75 -5.62
C ILE A 137 -0.75 26.01 -7.13
N ILE A 138 -1.30 25.07 -7.91
CA ILE A 138 -1.42 25.14 -9.37
C ILE A 138 -2.68 25.92 -9.76
#